data_AF-A0A7V3XBY1-F1
#
_entry.id   AF-A0A7V3XBY1-F1
#
_cell.length_a   1.000
_cell.length_b   1.000
_cell.length_c   1.000
_cell.angle_alpha   90.00
_cell.angle_beta   90.00
_cell.angle_gamma   90.00
#
_symmetry.space_group_name_H-M   'P 1'
#
loop_
_entity.id
_entity.type
_entity.pdbx_description
1 polymer ?
#
loop_
_entity_poly.entity_id
_entity_poly.type
_entity_poly.pdbx_seq_one_letter_code
_entity_poly.pdbx_strand_id
1 'polypeptide(L)' 'MIQFVCEVCKAFYDAWQDNCSFCNNWGTLIDFLPPSSPQLTHQLAPVELKQLPSGIVYS' A
#
# COMPACT_ATOMS: atom_id res chain seq x y z
N MET A 1 12.56 -14.83 -1.50
CA MET A 1 11.67 -15.52 -0.53
C MET A 1 10.53 -14.57 -0.26
N ILE A 2 9.29 -14.99 -0.52
CA ILE A 2 8.10 -14.20 -0.22
C ILE A 2 7.72 -14.55 1.22
N GLN A 3 7.53 -13.54 2.07
CA GLN A 3 7.02 -13.73 3.43
C GLN A 3 5.63 -13.13 3.50
N PHE A 4 4.80 -13.66 4.39
CA PHE A 4 3.46 -13.18 4.65
C PHE A 4 3.37 -12.70 6.09
N VAL A 5 2.58 -11.67 6.34
CA VAL A 5 2.37 -11.12 7.67
C VAL A 5 0.88 -10.99 7.97
N CYS A 6 0.48 -11.35 9.18
CA CYS A 6 -0.88 -11.09 9.65
C CYS A 6 -1.01 -9.62 10.03
N GLU A 7 -1.96 -8.91 9.42
CA GLU A 7 -2.17 -7.49 9.68
C GLU A 7 -2.66 -7.20 11.10
N VAL A 8 -3.35 -8.17 11.75
CA VAL A 8 -3.93 -8.04 13.09
C VAL A 8 -2.88 -8.24 14.19
N CYS A 9 -2.18 -9.37 14.18
CA CYS A 9 -1.26 -9.75 15.27
C CYS A 9 0.23 -9.63 14.89
N LYS A 10 0.55 -9.23 13.65
CA LYS A 10 1.92 -9.08 13.13
C LYS A 10 2.77 -10.35 13.18
N ALA A 11 2.13 -11.52 13.16
CA ALA A 11 2.81 -12.81 13.00
C ALA A 11 3.29 -13.00 11.56
N PHE A 12 4.49 -13.57 11.38
CA PHE A 12 5.10 -13.82 10.08
C PHE A 12 4.99 -15.29 9.69
N TYR A 13 4.86 -15.54 8.39
CA TYR A 13 4.71 -16.86 7.79
C TYR A 13 5.57 -16.96 6.53
N ASP A 14 6.25 -18.10 6.35
CA ASP A 14 7.05 -18.37 5.15
C ASP A 14 6.22 -19.00 4.01
N ALA A 15 4.93 -19.27 4.25
CA ALA A 15 3.98 -19.79 3.28
C ALA A 15 2.60 -19.16 3.49
N TRP A 16 1.82 -19.02 2.40
CA TRP A 16 0.45 -18.52 2.48
C TRP A 16 -0.44 -19.46 3.29
N GLN A 17 -1.29 -18.88 4.13
CA GLN A 17 -2.31 -19.60 4.89
C GLN A 17 -3.59 -18.75 4.93
N ASP A 18 -4.76 -19.38 4.84
CA ASP A 18 -6.03 -18.65 4.91
C ASP A 18 -6.37 -18.21 6.34
N ASN A 19 -5.83 -18.92 7.34
CA ASN A 19 -6.03 -18.65 8.75
C ASN A 19 -4.71 -18.27 9.43
N CYS A 20 -4.74 -17.22 10.24
CA CYS A 20 -3.66 -16.87 11.13
C CYS A 20 -3.72 -17.69 12.42
N SER A 21 -2.87 -18.70 12.56
CA SER A 21 -2.81 -19.57 13.75
C SER A 21 -2.57 -18.84 15.09
N PHE A 22 -2.00 -17.62 15.07
CA PHE A 22 -1.73 -16.85 16.29
C PHE A 22 -2.97 -16.15 16.85
N CYS A 23 -3.83 -15.61 15.98
CA CYS A 23 -5.03 -14.86 16.40
C CYS A 23 -6.34 -15.52 15.95
N ASN A 24 -6.28 -16.69 15.30
CA ASN A 24 -7.39 -17.43 14.72
C ASN A 24 -8.29 -16.61 13.76
N ASN A 25 -7.78 -15.51 13.20
CA ASN A 25 -8.50 -14.72 12.20
C ASN A 25 -8.21 -15.24 10.78
N TRP A 26 -9.21 -15.10 9.92
CA TRP A 26 -9.18 -15.54 8.53
C TRP A 26 -9.04 -14.35 7.58
N GLY A 27 -8.31 -14.54 6.48
CA GLY A 27 -8.18 -13.52 5.43
C GLY A 27 -7.42 -12.26 5.86
N THR A 28 -6.62 -12.34 6.92
CA THR A 28 -5.82 -11.23 7.46
C THR A 28 -4.33 -11.33 7.12
N LEU A 29 -3.93 -12.34 6.33
CA LEU A 29 -2.55 -12.48 5.88
C LEU A 29 -2.35 -11.66 4.60
N ILE A 30 -1.27 -10.90 4.55
CA ILE A 30 -0.86 -10.08 3.40
C ILE A 30 0.60 -10.35 3.06
N ASP A 31 1.01 -10.09 1.81
CA ASP A 31 2.40 -10.14 1.40
C ASP A 31 3.24 -9.13 2.19
N PHE A 32 4.34 -9.60 2.79
CA PHE A 32 5.32 -8.73 3.41
C PHE A 32 6.27 -8.19 2.34
N LEU A 33 6.10 -6.92 1.99
CA LEU A 33 7.06 -6.19 1.17
C LEU A 33 8.09 -5.53 2.09
N PRO A 34 9.36 -5.97 2.09
CA PRO A 34 10.39 -5.29 2.86
C PRO A 34 10.56 -3.85 2.34
N PRO A 35 10.89 -2.89 3.22
CA PRO A 35 11.08 -1.48 2.87
C PRO A 35 12.21 -1.23 1.86
N SER A 36 13.05 -2.25 1.61
CA SER A 36 14.09 -2.26 0.57
C SER A 36 13.56 -2.52 -0.84
N SER A 37 12.28 -2.89 -0.98
CA SER A 37 11.63 -2.85 -2.28
C SER A 37 11.62 -1.38 -2.69
N PRO A 38 12.11 -1.01 -3.89
CA PRO A 38 11.97 0.35 -4.35
C PRO A 38 10.47 0.61 -4.41
N GLN A 39 9.96 1.30 -3.39
CA GLN A 39 8.73 2.04 -3.53
C GLN A 39 9.02 2.91 -4.74
N LEU A 40 8.35 2.60 -5.85
CA LEU A 40 7.94 3.63 -6.78
C LEU A 40 7.08 4.55 -5.93
N THR A 41 7.76 5.41 -5.18
CA THR A 41 7.24 6.68 -4.77
C THR A 41 6.88 7.32 -6.11
N HIS A 42 5.63 7.13 -6.52
CA HIS A 42 4.89 8.22 -7.11
C HIS A 42 4.94 9.32 -6.05
N GLN A 43 6.09 10.02 -6.00
CA GLN A 43 6.14 11.40 -5.61
C GLN A 43 5.05 12.00 -6.49
N LEU A 44 3.86 12.17 -5.92
CA LEU A 44 2.99 13.25 -6.29
C LEU A 44 3.87 14.48 -6.09
N ALA A 45 4.66 14.82 -7.12
CA ALA A 45 5.16 16.15 -7.25
C ALA A 45 3.93 17.03 -7.03
N PRO A 46 3.95 17.98 -6.08
CA PRO A 46 2.88 18.95 -6.02
C PRO A 46 2.81 19.52 -7.43
N VAL A 47 1.71 19.21 -8.14
CA VAL A 47 1.49 19.78 -9.45
C VAL A 47 1.50 21.27 -9.18
N GLU A 48 2.52 21.96 -9.65
CA GLU A 48 2.52 23.41 -9.66
C GLU A 48 1.32 23.75 -10.53
N LEU A 49 0.21 24.14 -9.89
CA LEU A 49 -0.93 24.73 -10.57
C LEU A 49 -0.40 26.03 -11.16
N LYS A 50 0.19 25.94 -12.36
CA LYS A 50 0.34 27.09 -13.24
C LYS A 50 -1.07 27.60 -13.46
N GLN A 51 -1.37 28.68 -12.74
CA GLN A 51 -2.62 29.42 -12.79
C GLN A 51 -3.04 29.53 -14.26
N LEU A 52 -4.10 28.80 -14.63
CA LEU A 52 -4.80 29.08 -15.87
C LEU A 52 -5.30 30.53 -15.78
N PRO A 53 -5.09 31.39 -16.79
CA PRO A 53 -5.68 32.71 -16.80
C PRO A 53 -7.21 32.56 -16.81
N SER A 54 -7.82 32.82 -15.65
CA SER A 54 -9.27 32.94 -15.49
C SER A 54 -9.76 34.13 -16.30
N GLY A 55 -10.21 33.89 -17.53
CA GLY A 55 -10.76 34.98 -18.32
C GLY A 55 -11.15 34.61 -19.74
N ILE A 56 -12.05 33.64 -19.92
CA ILE A 56 -12.97 33.69 -21.07
C ILE A 56 -14.36 33.26 -20.59
N VAL A 57 -15.20 34.26 -20.31
CA VAL A 57 -16.66 34.09 -20.20
C VAL A 57 -17.21 34.16 -21.61
N TYR A 58 -17.81 33.08 -22.09
CA TYR A 58 -18.70 33.14 -23.25
C TYR A 58 -20.13 33.23 -22.73
N SER A 59 -20.76 34.39 -22.89
CA SER A 59 -22.23 34.59 -22.89
C SER A 59 -22.55 35.83 -23.70
#